data_AF-A0A1J9QT45-F1
#
_entry.id   AF-A0A1J9QT45-F1
#
_cell.length_a   1.000
_cell.length_b   1.000
_cell.length_c   1.000
_cell.angle_alpha   90.00
_cell.angle_beta   90.00
_cell.angle_gamma   90.00
#
_symmetry.space_group_name_H-M   'P 1'
#
loop_
_entity.id
_entity.type
_entity.pdbx_description
1 polymer ?
#
loop_
_entity_poly.entity_id
_entity_poly.type
_entity_poly.pdbx_seq_one_letter_code
_entity_poly.pdbx_strand_id
1 'polypeptide(L)'
;MVYPSSTYSTPTTSWAQTSSSPAAAQNIVSTGVFVSSTPETELQMGHGLPVCFRVDIEDQRSLGIDCHSNNFSDMITQMRLGLQSARAVRNEALIGKGETPIVKISGNGAKAVHMQEIGSLVEGKRADIVVFDALSPGMVCAAEHDPIVAIVLHASVADIETVIVDGFVRKRSGKLVKVVVEEGIAGIGKWEIVWAGVAEQLVRSRREIQKRIEKIDMDKALEAFLKTIKEVERTLDSRFFSSSSGPCRSLGTPIACVKCVEEIAVYFLMRTALLSQGS
;
A
#
# COMPACT_ATOMS: atom_id res chain seq x y z
N MET A 1 17.70 -13.65 -34.63
CA MET A 1 17.64 -12.21 -34.94
C MET A 1 17.15 -11.54 -33.66
N VAL A 2 18.11 -11.03 -32.86
CA VAL A 2 17.89 -10.47 -31.52
C VAL A 2 17.58 -9.00 -31.68
N TYR A 3 16.42 -8.55 -31.24
CA TYR A 3 16.18 -7.13 -30.98
C TYR A 3 16.50 -6.83 -29.51
N PRO A 4 17.22 -5.74 -29.20
CA PRO A 4 17.57 -5.39 -27.83
C PRO A 4 16.40 -4.65 -27.18
N SER A 5 15.83 -5.22 -26.12
CA SER A 5 14.94 -4.49 -25.22
C SER A 5 15.80 -3.69 -24.24
N SER A 6 15.65 -2.38 -24.28
CA SER A 6 16.24 -1.38 -23.38
C SER A 6 16.18 -1.80 -21.91
N THR A 7 17.34 -1.75 -21.26
CA THR A 7 17.55 -1.84 -19.81
C THR A 7 16.87 -0.68 -19.10
N TYR A 8 15.71 -0.92 -18.49
CA TYR A 8 15.26 -0.18 -17.31
C TYR A 8 15.41 -1.12 -16.11
N SER A 9 16.44 -0.89 -15.31
CA SER A 9 16.63 -1.56 -14.02
C SER A 9 15.59 -1.01 -13.04
N THR A 10 14.53 -1.76 -12.75
CA THR A 10 13.61 -1.42 -11.68
C THR A 10 14.30 -1.61 -10.33
N PRO A 11 14.29 -0.62 -9.43
CA PRO A 11 14.85 -0.79 -8.10
C PRO A 11 14.02 -1.81 -7.31
N THR A 12 14.71 -2.66 -6.54
CA THR A 12 14.09 -3.77 -5.81
C THR A 12 13.36 -3.23 -4.58
N THR A 13 12.02 -3.22 -4.60
CA THR A 13 11.19 -2.89 -3.43
C THR A 13 11.33 -4.00 -2.38
N SER A 14 11.68 -3.64 -1.15
CA SER A 14 11.76 -4.59 -0.04
C SER A 14 10.71 -4.25 1.04
N TRP A 15 10.08 -5.30 1.59
CA TRP A 15 9.23 -5.20 2.77
C TRP A 15 10.13 -5.04 3.99
N ALA A 16 10.21 -3.83 4.56
CA ALA A 16 10.96 -3.61 5.78
C ALA A 16 10.00 -3.67 6.98
N GLN A 17 10.31 -4.52 7.96
CA GLN A 17 9.68 -4.43 9.29
C GLN A 17 10.16 -3.13 9.95
N THR A 18 9.21 -2.25 10.26
CA THR A 18 9.43 -0.81 10.49
C THR A 18 9.68 -0.48 11.97
N SER A 19 10.89 -0.81 12.41
CA SER A 19 11.56 -0.15 13.54
C SER A 19 13.06 -0.02 13.28
N SER A 20 13.42 0.38 12.05
CA SER A 20 14.82 0.48 11.62
C SER A 20 15.56 1.54 12.45
N SER A 21 16.67 1.17 13.08
CA SER A 21 17.55 2.14 13.76
C SER A 21 18.10 3.18 12.75
N PRO A 22 18.64 4.32 13.19
CA PRO A 22 19.30 5.28 12.29
C PRO A 22 20.39 4.64 11.40
N ALA A 23 21.07 3.60 11.89
CA ALA A 23 22.03 2.84 11.09
C ALA A 23 21.36 2.06 9.94
N ALA A 24 20.17 1.49 10.18
CA ALA A 24 19.41 0.82 9.13
C ALA A 24 18.85 1.81 8.09
N ALA A 25 18.48 3.03 8.49
CA ALA A 25 18.12 4.10 7.55
C ALA A 25 19.29 4.45 6.61
N GLN A 26 20.52 4.59 7.15
CA GLN A 26 21.72 4.83 6.33
C GLN A 26 21.98 3.70 5.32
N ASN A 27 21.74 2.44 5.71
CA ASN A 27 21.87 1.31 4.80
C ASN A 27 20.84 1.38 3.66
N ILE A 28 19.59 1.74 3.96
CA ILE A 28 18.54 1.92 2.95
C ILE A 28 18.95 2.99 1.93
N VAL A 29 19.38 4.16 2.40
CA VAL A 29 19.78 5.28 1.54
C VAL A 29 21.01 4.93 0.70
N SER A 30 22.05 4.35 1.32
CA SER A 30 23.30 4.01 0.63
C SER A 30 23.18 2.90 -0.41
N THR A 31 22.19 2.00 -0.25
CA THR A 31 21.90 0.94 -1.21
C THR A 31 20.90 1.34 -2.28
N GLY A 32 20.21 2.47 -2.11
CA GLY A 32 19.19 2.96 -3.05
C GLY A 32 17.94 2.08 -3.11
N VAL A 33 17.69 1.25 -2.09
CA VAL A 33 16.49 0.41 -2.01
C VAL A 33 15.29 1.23 -1.56
N PHE A 34 14.10 0.85 -2.03
CA PHE A 34 12.85 1.48 -1.61
C PHE A 34 12.13 0.63 -0.57
N VAL A 35 11.43 1.31 0.34
CA VAL A 35 10.66 0.76 1.44
C VAL A 35 9.20 1.16 1.29
N SER A 36 8.33 0.17 1.16
CA SER A 36 6.88 0.40 1.17
C SER A 36 6.32 0.20 2.57
N SER A 37 5.85 1.28 3.19
CA SER A 37 5.20 1.23 4.49
C SER A 37 3.71 0.94 4.37
N THR A 38 3.18 0.10 5.26
CA THR A 38 1.76 -0.29 5.30
C THR A 38 1.14 0.04 6.68
N PRO A 39 0.78 1.32 6.93
CA PRO A 39 0.45 1.80 8.27
C PRO A 39 -0.57 0.98 9.05
N GLU A 40 -1.64 0.52 8.39
CA GLU A 40 -2.67 -0.28 9.05
C GLU A 40 -2.13 -1.64 9.52
N THR A 41 -1.44 -2.42 8.66
CA THR A 41 -0.80 -3.68 9.09
C THR A 41 0.20 -3.41 10.20
N GLU A 42 1.10 -2.45 9.99
CA GLU A 42 2.25 -2.27 10.87
C GLU A 42 1.82 -1.92 12.30
N LEU A 43 0.82 -1.04 12.43
CA LEU A 43 0.23 -0.65 13.70
C LEU A 43 -0.60 -1.79 14.31
N GLN A 44 -1.40 -2.51 13.51
CA GLN A 44 -2.29 -3.58 13.99
C GLN A 44 -1.52 -4.83 14.44
N MET A 45 -0.48 -5.22 13.70
CA MET A 45 0.24 -6.49 13.88
C MET A 45 1.47 -6.36 14.78
N GLY A 46 1.73 -5.16 15.33
CA GLY A 46 2.87 -4.92 16.20
C GLY A 46 4.22 -4.91 15.48
N HIS A 47 4.25 -4.57 14.19
CA HIS A 47 5.51 -4.49 13.43
C HIS A 47 6.31 -3.21 13.70
N GLY A 48 5.72 -2.24 14.41
CA GLY A 48 6.37 -1.00 14.81
C GLY A 48 5.65 0.23 14.29
N LEU A 49 6.39 1.34 14.21
CA LEU A 49 5.87 2.63 13.77
C LEU A 49 6.13 2.81 12.27
N PRO A 50 5.11 3.25 11.50
CA PRO A 50 5.29 3.45 10.07
C PRO A 50 6.36 4.45 9.69
N VAL A 51 7.16 4.11 8.67
CA VAL A 51 8.30 4.95 8.22
C VAL A 51 7.96 5.81 7.01
N CYS A 52 6.73 5.73 6.49
CA CYS A 52 6.25 6.53 5.35
C CYS A 52 6.38 8.06 5.53
N PHE A 53 6.58 8.57 6.76
CA PHE A 53 6.83 10.00 7.03
C PHE A 53 8.17 10.27 7.74
N ARG A 54 9.09 9.31 7.71
CA ARG A 54 10.42 9.45 8.33
C ARG A 54 11.37 10.25 7.43
N VAL A 55 12.10 11.20 8.01
CA VAL A 55 12.93 12.18 7.26
C VAL A 55 14.28 11.59 6.83
N ASP A 56 14.81 10.62 7.56
CA ASP A 56 16.11 9.98 7.29
C ASP A 56 16.09 8.98 6.10
N ILE A 57 14.93 8.69 5.52
CA ILE A 57 14.74 7.84 4.33
C ILE A 57 13.75 8.48 3.34
N GLU A 58 13.73 9.81 3.29
CA GLU A 58 12.74 10.61 2.57
C GLU A 58 12.55 10.19 1.10
N ASP A 59 13.65 9.92 0.39
CA ASP A 59 13.66 9.54 -1.02
C ASP A 59 13.37 8.05 -1.28
N GLN A 60 13.41 7.22 -0.23
CA GLN A 60 13.29 5.77 -0.33
C GLN A 60 11.96 5.24 0.20
N ARG A 61 11.10 6.10 0.74
CA ARG A 61 9.83 5.69 1.34
C ARG A 61 8.67 5.74 0.34
N SER A 62 7.80 4.74 0.39
CA SER A 62 6.52 4.69 -0.31
C SER A 62 5.42 4.21 0.64
N LEU A 63 4.18 4.25 0.17
CA LEU A 63 3.01 3.81 0.91
C LEU A 63 2.36 2.62 0.22
N GLY A 64 1.83 1.69 1.01
CA GLY A 64 1.04 0.55 0.53
C GLY A 64 -0.03 0.14 1.53
N ILE A 65 -0.86 -0.83 1.13
CA ILE A 65 -1.97 -1.37 1.94
C ILE A 65 -1.60 -2.69 2.63
N ASP A 66 -0.68 -3.46 2.03
CA ASP A 66 -0.49 -4.89 2.30
C ASP A 66 -1.64 -5.75 1.73
N CYS A 67 -2.09 -6.78 2.45
CA CYS A 67 -3.03 -7.77 1.94
C CYS A 67 -4.50 -7.47 2.32
N HIS A 68 -5.40 -7.69 1.36
CA HIS A 68 -6.84 -7.45 1.50
C HIS A 68 -7.54 -8.49 2.40
N SER A 69 -6.84 -9.56 2.79
CA SER A 69 -7.36 -10.54 3.76
C SER A 69 -7.32 -10.02 5.19
N ASN A 70 -6.48 -9.03 5.48
CA ASN A 70 -6.33 -8.44 6.81
C ASN A 70 -6.88 -7.01 6.88
N ASN A 71 -6.64 -6.20 5.84
CA ASN A 71 -6.86 -4.76 5.85
C ASN A 71 -7.88 -4.30 4.82
N PHE A 72 -8.38 -3.08 5.01
CA PHE A 72 -9.21 -2.42 4.02
C PHE A 72 -8.37 -1.85 2.86
N SER A 73 -8.84 -2.05 1.64
CA SER A 73 -8.12 -1.75 0.39
C SER A 73 -8.18 -0.28 -0.02
N ASP A 74 -7.71 0.61 0.85
CA ASP A 74 -7.82 2.05 0.67
C ASP A 74 -6.54 2.82 1.01
N MET A 75 -5.95 3.43 -0.01
CA MET A 75 -4.76 4.28 0.15
C MET A 75 -5.05 5.56 0.96
N ILE A 76 -6.27 6.08 0.96
CA ILE A 76 -6.63 7.30 1.70
C ILE A 76 -6.51 7.05 3.20
N THR A 77 -7.06 5.92 3.66
CA THR A 77 -6.92 5.48 5.04
C THR A 77 -5.44 5.24 5.41
N GLN A 78 -4.65 4.60 4.54
CA GLN A 78 -3.21 4.42 4.80
C GLN A 78 -2.47 5.77 4.94
N MET A 79 -2.76 6.74 4.06
CA MET A 79 -2.16 8.08 4.13
C MET A 79 -2.49 8.77 5.46
N ARG A 80 -3.76 8.70 5.87
CA ARG A 80 -4.23 9.28 7.13
C ARG A 80 -3.61 8.61 8.34
N LEU A 81 -3.58 7.29 8.40
CA LEU A 81 -2.99 6.53 9.49
C LEU A 81 -1.48 6.81 9.63
N GLY A 82 -0.74 6.78 8.52
CA GLY A 82 0.69 7.12 8.52
C GLY A 82 0.96 8.55 9.00
N LEU A 83 0.15 9.52 8.55
CA LEU A 83 0.33 10.91 8.96
C LEU A 83 0.03 11.09 10.46
N GLN A 84 -1.05 10.49 10.95
CA GLN A 84 -1.44 10.61 12.36
C GLN A 84 -0.48 9.85 13.29
N SER A 85 0.05 8.71 12.88
CA SER A 85 1.06 7.98 13.68
C SER A 85 2.35 8.79 13.81
N ALA A 86 2.84 9.40 12.72
CA ALA A 86 4.00 10.27 12.75
C ALA A 86 3.77 11.52 13.62
N ARG A 87 2.57 12.12 13.54
CA ARG A 87 2.18 13.24 14.42
C ARG A 87 2.13 12.82 15.88
N ALA A 88 1.57 11.66 16.21
CA ALA A 88 1.48 11.18 17.58
C ALA A 88 2.88 11.06 18.21
N VAL A 89 3.82 10.42 17.51
CA VAL A 89 5.22 10.28 17.98
C VAL A 89 5.88 11.63 18.19
N ARG A 90 5.75 12.55 17.22
CA ARG A 90 6.31 13.90 17.34
C ARG A 90 5.68 14.67 18.51
N ASN A 91 4.37 14.61 18.64
CA ASN A 91 3.62 15.36 19.66
C ASN A 91 3.96 14.84 21.06
N GLU A 92 4.08 13.53 21.25
CA GLU A 92 4.50 12.93 22.52
C GLU A 92 5.89 13.44 22.93
N ALA A 93 6.83 13.50 21.99
CA ALA A 93 8.17 14.03 22.24
C ALA A 93 8.18 15.52 22.61
N LEU A 94 7.26 16.33 22.07
CA LEU A 94 7.11 17.75 22.42
C LEU A 94 6.48 17.90 23.82
N ILE A 95 5.42 17.12 24.10
CA ILE A 95 4.76 17.11 25.41
C ILE A 95 5.76 16.70 26.50
N GLY A 96 6.60 15.69 26.24
CA GLY A 96 7.66 15.27 27.17
C GLY A 96 8.70 16.36 27.46
N LYS A 97 8.81 17.38 26.61
CA LYS A 97 9.67 18.57 26.82
C LYS A 97 8.93 19.74 27.49
N GLY A 98 7.63 19.58 27.78
CA GLY A 98 6.77 20.67 28.25
C GLY A 98 6.32 21.63 27.16
N GLU A 99 6.48 21.28 25.88
CA GLU A 99 6.04 22.08 24.74
C GLU A 99 4.61 21.71 24.33
N THR A 100 3.83 22.69 23.84
CA THR A 100 2.50 22.43 23.29
C THR A 100 2.60 22.10 21.79
N PRO A 101 2.17 20.92 21.33
CA PRO A 101 2.21 20.59 19.92
C PRO A 101 1.26 21.48 19.11
N ILE A 102 1.79 22.19 18.11
CA ILE A 102 0.98 22.98 17.17
C ILE A 102 0.77 22.15 15.90
N VAL A 103 -0.48 21.72 15.68
CA VAL A 103 -0.87 21.05 14.44
C VAL A 103 -1.13 22.12 13.38
N LYS A 104 -0.16 22.34 12.48
CA LYS A 104 -0.42 23.11 11.26
C LYS A 104 -1.26 22.26 10.31
N ILE A 105 -2.51 22.66 10.12
CA ILE A 105 -3.45 22.04 9.19
C ILE A 105 -3.16 22.53 7.76
N SER A 106 -2.61 23.74 7.61
CA SER A 106 -2.41 24.39 6.31
C SER A 106 -0.96 24.40 5.85
N GLY A 107 -0.80 24.25 4.54
CA GLY A 107 0.19 25.04 3.80
C GLY A 107 1.20 24.27 2.96
N ASN A 108 1.01 22.97 2.71
CA ASN A 108 1.64 22.21 1.62
C ASN A 108 1.29 20.72 1.81
N GLY A 109 0.03 20.31 1.64
CA GLY A 109 -0.29 18.88 1.68
C GLY A 109 0.65 18.06 0.78
N ALA A 110 1.01 18.57 -0.40
CA ALA A 110 1.99 17.97 -1.31
C ALA A 110 3.40 17.81 -0.72
N LYS A 111 3.88 18.75 0.13
CA LYS A 111 5.14 18.60 0.89
C LYS A 111 4.95 17.78 2.15
N ALA A 112 3.74 17.64 2.69
CA ALA A 112 3.51 16.73 3.81
C ALA A 112 3.63 15.27 3.35
N VAL A 113 3.13 14.95 2.16
CA VAL A 113 3.20 13.61 1.56
C VAL A 113 4.35 13.42 0.54
N HIS A 114 5.17 14.45 0.29
CA HIS A 114 6.29 14.44 -0.68
C HIS A 114 5.91 13.86 -2.07
N MET A 115 4.66 14.07 -2.48
CA MET A 115 4.12 13.60 -3.76
C MET A 115 4.43 14.55 -4.93
N GLN A 116 5.51 15.36 -4.85
CA GLN A 116 5.80 16.34 -5.91
C GLN A 116 6.29 15.66 -7.22
N GLU A 117 6.91 14.48 -7.13
CA GLU A 117 7.53 13.78 -8.27
C GLU A 117 6.93 12.39 -8.56
N ILE A 118 6.21 11.79 -7.61
CA ILE A 118 5.62 10.45 -7.76
C ILE A 118 4.24 10.59 -8.38
N GLY A 119 4.06 10.03 -9.58
CA GLY A 119 2.82 10.23 -10.33
C GLY A 119 2.60 11.70 -10.71
N SER A 120 3.52 12.26 -11.50
CA SER A 120 3.42 13.59 -12.14
C SER A 120 2.65 13.58 -13.48
N LEU A 121 1.62 14.42 -13.67
CA LEU A 121 0.93 14.56 -14.97
C LEU A 121 1.87 15.24 -15.97
N VAL A 122 2.68 14.45 -16.65
CA VAL A 122 3.69 14.92 -17.61
C VAL A 122 3.42 14.25 -18.95
N GLU A 123 3.46 15.05 -20.01
CA GLU A 123 3.33 14.54 -21.38
C GLU A 123 4.30 13.38 -21.64
N GLY A 124 3.82 12.32 -22.27
CA GLY A 124 4.61 11.11 -22.52
C GLY A 124 4.52 10.02 -21.44
N LYS A 125 3.87 10.27 -20.28
CA LYS A 125 3.54 9.23 -19.29
C LYS A 125 2.17 8.57 -19.58
N ARG A 126 1.94 7.38 -19.01
CA ARG A 126 0.62 6.72 -19.05
C ARG A 126 -0.44 7.55 -18.33
N ALA A 127 -1.66 7.52 -18.86
CA ALA A 127 -2.79 8.30 -18.35
C ALA A 127 -3.55 7.56 -17.23
N ASP A 128 -2.96 7.52 -16.04
CA ASP A 128 -3.48 6.85 -14.84
C ASP A 128 -4.14 7.81 -13.83
N ILE A 129 -5.31 8.35 -14.16
CA ILE A 129 -5.90 9.50 -13.45
C ILE A 129 -6.99 9.06 -12.47
N VAL A 130 -6.96 9.59 -11.25
CA VAL A 130 -8.07 9.51 -10.28
C VAL A 130 -8.67 10.89 -10.06
N VAL A 131 -9.98 10.98 -10.15
CA VAL A 131 -10.73 12.24 -10.00
C VAL A 131 -11.55 12.16 -8.72
N PHE A 132 -11.44 13.18 -7.88
CA PHE A 132 -12.19 13.31 -6.64
C PHE A 132 -13.34 14.30 -6.80
N ASP A 133 -14.50 13.98 -6.21
CA ASP A 133 -15.61 14.90 -6.03
C ASP A 133 -15.28 15.88 -4.91
N ALA A 134 -14.75 17.04 -5.30
CA ALA A 134 -14.41 18.12 -4.39
C ALA A 134 -15.65 18.80 -3.79
N LEU A 135 -16.86 18.53 -4.30
CA LEU A 135 -18.10 19.13 -3.81
C LEU A 135 -18.86 18.22 -2.82
N SER A 136 -18.29 17.07 -2.47
CA SER A 136 -18.90 16.19 -1.49
C SER A 136 -18.97 16.88 -0.11
N PRO A 137 -19.97 16.55 0.72
CA PRO A 137 -20.13 17.19 2.03
C PRO A 137 -18.90 17.09 2.94
N GLY A 138 -18.11 16.02 2.80
CA GLY A 138 -16.89 15.82 3.56
C GLY A 138 -15.71 16.64 3.04
N MET A 139 -15.70 16.98 1.75
CA MET A 139 -14.56 17.56 1.03
C MET A 139 -14.68 19.06 0.80
N VAL A 140 -15.89 19.59 0.60
CA VAL A 140 -16.11 20.92 -0.01
C VAL A 140 -15.27 22.06 0.58
N CYS A 141 -15.30 22.26 1.91
CA CYS A 141 -14.55 23.34 2.54
C CYS A 141 -13.04 23.07 2.57
N ALA A 142 -12.64 21.81 2.74
CA ALA A 142 -11.23 21.43 2.79
C ALA A 142 -10.58 21.56 1.40
N ALA A 143 -11.31 21.15 0.34
CA ALA A 143 -10.87 21.19 -1.03
C ALA A 143 -10.68 22.62 -1.56
N GLU A 144 -11.54 23.54 -1.13
CA GLU A 144 -11.38 24.98 -1.41
C GLU A 144 -10.10 25.54 -0.77
N HIS A 145 -9.75 25.08 0.44
CA HIS A 145 -8.59 25.58 1.17
C HIS A 145 -7.25 24.97 0.72
N ASP A 146 -7.15 23.63 0.72
CA ASP A 146 -5.98 22.88 0.28
C ASP A 146 -6.45 21.50 -0.23
N PRO A 147 -6.43 21.26 -1.56
CA PRO A 147 -6.95 20.05 -2.16
C PRO A 147 -6.21 18.77 -1.71
N ILE A 148 -4.92 18.87 -1.40
CA ILE A 148 -4.16 17.71 -0.93
C ILE A 148 -4.53 17.39 0.52
N VAL A 149 -4.69 18.40 1.36
CA VAL A 149 -5.18 18.21 2.74
C VAL A 149 -6.57 17.61 2.72
N ALA A 150 -7.45 18.06 1.81
CA ALA A 150 -8.76 17.48 1.64
C ALA A 150 -8.68 15.98 1.31
N ILE A 151 -7.85 15.58 0.35
CA ILE A 151 -7.70 14.16 0.00
C ILE A 151 -7.18 13.33 1.18
N VAL A 152 -6.12 13.79 1.84
CA VAL A 152 -5.46 13.02 2.91
C VAL A 152 -6.32 12.92 4.18
N LEU A 153 -6.97 14.03 4.58
CA LEU A 153 -7.66 14.12 5.88
C LEU A 153 -9.18 14.04 5.80
N HIS A 154 -9.80 14.32 4.65
CA HIS A 154 -11.25 14.45 4.55
C HIS A 154 -11.89 13.47 3.57
N ALA A 155 -11.18 13.02 2.53
CA ALA A 155 -11.75 12.12 1.55
C ALA A 155 -11.99 10.70 2.08
N SER A 156 -12.80 9.97 1.34
CA SER A 156 -13.04 8.53 1.42
C SER A 156 -13.01 7.92 0.01
N VAL A 157 -13.02 6.60 -0.09
CA VAL A 157 -13.13 5.89 -1.39
C VAL A 157 -14.41 6.25 -2.17
N ALA A 158 -15.45 6.72 -1.48
CA ALA A 158 -16.71 7.13 -2.10
C ALA A 158 -16.57 8.46 -2.84
N ASP A 159 -15.65 9.33 -2.41
CA ASP A 159 -15.37 10.62 -3.05
C ASP A 159 -14.59 10.48 -4.36
N ILE A 160 -14.06 9.29 -4.66
CA ILE A 160 -13.46 9.02 -5.97
C ILE A 160 -14.59 8.95 -7.01
N GLU A 161 -14.64 9.88 -7.95
CA GLU A 161 -15.69 9.98 -8.96
C GLU A 161 -15.33 9.19 -10.22
N THR A 162 -14.14 9.44 -10.77
CA THR A 162 -13.63 8.83 -12.00
C THR A 162 -12.25 8.22 -11.77
N VAL A 163 -11.99 7.09 -12.40
CA VAL A 163 -10.66 6.47 -12.47
C VAL A 163 -10.38 6.15 -13.93
N ILE A 164 -9.21 6.54 -14.41
CA ILE A 164 -8.68 6.30 -15.74
C ILE A 164 -7.38 5.51 -15.55
N VAL A 165 -7.22 4.41 -16.27
CA VAL A 165 -6.01 3.59 -16.24
C VAL A 165 -5.59 3.37 -17.68
N ASP A 166 -4.37 3.78 -18.01
CA ASP A 166 -3.80 3.77 -19.35
C ASP A 166 -4.70 4.46 -20.38
N GLY A 167 -5.31 5.59 -19.99
CA GLY A 167 -6.25 6.35 -20.82
C GLY A 167 -7.67 5.75 -20.91
N PHE A 168 -7.91 4.56 -20.35
CA PHE A 168 -9.22 3.93 -20.33
C PHE A 168 -9.95 4.20 -19.02
N VAL A 169 -11.18 4.71 -19.12
CA VAL A 169 -12.03 4.91 -17.94
C VAL A 169 -12.37 3.55 -17.32
N ARG A 170 -12.09 3.38 -16.02
CA ARG A 170 -12.39 2.19 -15.20
C ARG A 170 -13.47 2.44 -14.16
N LYS A 171 -13.65 3.70 -13.75
CA LYS A 171 -14.75 4.16 -12.88
C LYS A 171 -15.26 5.50 -13.41
N ARG A 172 -16.57 5.72 -13.37
CA ARG A 172 -17.21 6.99 -13.75
C ARG A 172 -18.44 7.22 -12.88
N SER A 173 -18.63 8.45 -12.41
CA SER A 173 -19.77 8.85 -11.57
C SER A 173 -19.94 7.93 -10.37
N GLY A 174 -18.83 7.59 -9.72
CA GLY A 174 -18.81 6.73 -8.53
C GLY A 174 -18.98 5.23 -8.81
N LYS A 175 -19.18 4.79 -10.07
CA LYS A 175 -19.48 3.39 -10.43
C LYS A 175 -18.40 2.79 -11.32
N LEU A 176 -18.05 1.52 -11.07
CA LEU A 176 -17.18 0.75 -11.95
C LEU A 176 -17.84 0.56 -13.32
N VAL A 177 -17.07 0.72 -14.39
CA VAL A 177 -17.56 0.48 -15.75
C VAL A 177 -17.24 -0.97 -16.18
N LYS A 178 -17.89 -1.42 -17.25
CA LYS A 178 -17.62 -2.71 -17.86
C LYS A 178 -16.19 -2.75 -18.43
N VAL A 179 -15.51 -3.87 -18.23
CA VAL A 179 -14.14 -4.09 -18.71
C VAL A 179 -14.14 -5.21 -19.73
N VAL A 180 -13.57 -4.95 -20.91
CA VAL A 180 -13.31 -5.99 -21.90
C VAL A 180 -11.91 -6.54 -21.65
N VAL A 181 -11.81 -7.83 -21.41
CA VAL A 181 -10.54 -8.55 -21.36
C VAL A 181 -10.31 -9.13 -22.75
N GLU A 182 -9.17 -8.78 -23.37
CA GLU A 182 -8.79 -9.29 -24.68
C GLU A 182 -8.27 -10.74 -24.59
N GLU A 183 -8.28 -11.43 -25.73
CA GLU A 183 -7.70 -12.77 -25.84
C GLU A 183 -6.21 -12.75 -25.49
N GLY A 184 -5.79 -13.66 -24.61
CA GLY A 184 -4.38 -13.90 -24.30
C GLY A 184 -3.98 -13.63 -22.85
N ILE A 185 -4.80 -12.92 -22.05
CA ILE A 185 -4.60 -12.87 -20.61
C ILE A 185 -5.12 -14.18 -19.99
N ALA A 186 -4.21 -15.01 -19.49
CA ALA A 186 -4.49 -16.31 -18.86
C ALA A 186 -5.23 -17.35 -19.74
N GLY A 187 -5.18 -17.22 -21.07
CA GLY A 187 -5.85 -18.15 -22.00
C GLY A 187 -7.38 -18.03 -21.99
N ILE A 188 -7.92 -16.93 -21.46
CA ILE A 188 -9.35 -16.66 -21.43
C ILE A 188 -9.73 -15.95 -22.74
N GLY A 189 -10.79 -16.42 -23.39
CA GLY A 189 -11.34 -15.78 -24.59
C GLY A 189 -11.83 -14.36 -24.30
N LYS A 190 -12.11 -13.58 -25.35
CA LYS A 190 -12.59 -12.20 -25.19
C LYS A 190 -13.87 -12.19 -24.35
N TRP A 191 -13.83 -11.52 -23.21
CA TRP A 191 -14.95 -11.50 -22.28
C TRP A 191 -15.21 -10.10 -21.75
N GLU A 192 -16.50 -9.77 -21.60
CA GLU A 192 -16.93 -8.52 -21.00
C GLU A 192 -17.28 -8.79 -19.53
N ILE A 193 -16.61 -8.08 -18.63
CA ILE A 193 -16.72 -8.26 -17.20
C ILE A 193 -17.40 -7.04 -16.60
N VAL A 194 -18.46 -7.28 -15.84
CA VAL A 194 -19.12 -6.29 -14.99
C VAL A 194 -18.92 -6.66 -13.52
N TRP A 195 -18.94 -5.66 -12.64
CA TRP A 195 -18.73 -5.87 -11.21
C TRP A 195 -19.66 -6.94 -10.60
N ALA A 196 -20.93 -6.98 -11.02
CA ALA A 196 -21.88 -7.99 -10.55
C ALA A 196 -21.40 -9.43 -10.82
N GLY A 197 -20.84 -9.70 -12.00
CA GLY A 197 -20.30 -11.01 -12.34
C GLY A 197 -19.05 -11.34 -11.53
N VAL A 198 -18.17 -10.36 -11.30
CA VAL A 198 -16.99 -10.52 -10.42
C VAL A 198 -17.43 -10.84 -9.00
N ALA A 199 -18.39 -10.08 -8.46
CA ALA A 199 -18.92 -10.26 -7.12
C ALA A 199 -19.52 -11.66 -6.92
N GLU A 200 -20.27 -12.17 -7.91
CA GLU A 200 -20.81 -13.52 -7.87
C GLU A 200 -19.69 -14.58 -7.79
N GLN A 201 -18.65 -14.46 -8.62
CA GLN A 201 -17.51 -15.38 -8.59
C GLN A 201 -16.73 -15.30 -7.27
N LEU A 202 -16.55 -14.11 -6.71
CA LEU A 202 -15.91 -13.92 -5.40
C LEU A 202 -16.70 -14.60 -4.29
N VAL A 203 -18.03 -14.42 -4.26
CA VAL A 203 -18.91 -15.07 -3.27
C VAL A 203 -18.89 -16.59 -3.43
N ARG A 204 -18.90 -17.08 -4.67
CA ARG A 204 -18.77 -18.52 -4.96
C ARG A 204 -17.43 -19.07 -4.46
N SER A 205 -16.32 -18.43 -4.81
CA SER A 205 -14.97 -18.81 -4.38
C SER A 205 -14.86 -18.84 -2.86
N ARG A 206 -15.37 -17.82 -2.18
CA ARG A 206 -15.45 -17.78 -0.70
C ARG A 206 -16.19 -18.99 -0.13
N ARG A 207 -17.36 -19.35 -0.68
CA ARG A 207 -18.13 -20.52 -0.22
C ARG A 207 -17.36 -21.82 -0.42
N GLU A 208 -16.65 -21.96 -1.53
CA GLU A 208 -15.83 -23.15 -1.81
C GLU A 208 -14.62 -23.25 -0.86
N ILE A 209 -13.95 -22.13 -0.58
CA ILE A 209 -12.87 -22.05 0.41
C ILE A 209 -13.39 -22.40 1.81
N GLN A 210 -14.54 -21.84 2.20
CA GLN A 210 -15.15 -22.10 3.50
C GLN A 210 -15.45 -23.60 3.71
N LYS A 211 -16.02 -24.27 2.70
CA LYS A 211 -16.25 -25.72 2.72
C LYS A 211 -14.98 -26.55 2.87
N ARG A 212 -13.82 -26.03 2.44
CA ARG A 212 -12.52 -26.69 2.64
C ARG A 212 -12.02 -26.46 4.05
N ILE A 213 -12.18 -25.23 4.58
CA ILE A 213 -11.81 -24.88 5.95
C ILE A 213 -12.61 -25.69 6.98
N GLU A 214 -13.92 -25.87 6.76
CA GLU A 214 -14.78 -26.68 7.65
C GLU A 214 -14.37 -28.15 7.77
N LYS A 215 -13.58 -28.66 6.81
CA LYS A 215 -13.02 -30.02 6.85
C LYS A 215 -11.70 -30.10 7.62
N ILE A 216 -11.12 -28.96 7.98
CA ILE A 216 -9.87 -28.89 8.74
C ILE A 216 -10.22 -29.07 10.22
N ASP A 217 -9.67 -30.12 10.81
CA ASP A 217 -9.68 -30.34 12.25
C ASP A 217 -8.64 -29.41 12.88
N MET A 218 -9.10 -28.28 13.40
CA MET A 218 -8.23 -27.24 13.96
C MET A 218 -7.47 -27.72 15.20
N ASP A 219 -8.02 -28.67 15.95
CA ASP A 219 -7.35 -29.25 17.12
C ASP A 219 -6.16 -30.10 16.68
N LYS A 220 -6.35 -30.95 15.66
CA LYS A 220 -5.23 -31.69 15.05
C LYS A 220 -4.19 -30.77 14.42
N ALA A 221 -4.62 -29.67 13.79
CA ALA A 221 -3.70 -28.69 13.20
C ALA A 221 -2.86 -27.99 14.28
N LEU A 222 -3.48 -27.61 15.41
CA LEU A 222 -2.79 -27.02 16.55
C LEU A 222 -1.83 -28.03 17.20
N GLU A 223 -2.25 -29.27 17.40
CA GLU A 223 -1.38 -30.34 17.93
C GLU A 223 -0.16 -30.57 17.04
N ALA A 224 -0.36 -30.64 15.72
CA ALA A 224 0.73 -30.76 14.75
C ALA A 224 1.70 -29.57 14.83
N PHE A 225 1.16 -28.35 14.88
CA PHE A 225 1.95 -27.13 15.00
C PHE A 225 2.76 -27.08 16.31
N LEU A 226 2.14 -27.38 17.45
CA LEU A 226 2.82 -27.45 18.75
C LEU A 226 3.88 -28.54 18.77
N LYS A 227 3.64 -29.68 18.11
CA LYS A 227 4.65 -30.74 17.96
C LYS A 227 5.85 -30.24 17.15
N THR A 228 5.62 -29.52 16.06
CA THR A 228 6.69 -28.89 15.26
C THR A 228 7.48 -27.87 16.07
N ILE A 229 6.82 -27.01 16.86
CA ILE A 229 7.51 -26.05 17.75
C ILE A 229 8.42 -26.81 18.74
N LYS A 230 7.88 -27.81 19.43
CA LYS A 230 8.66 -28.63 20.39
C LYS A 230 9.83 -29.35 19.73
N GLU A 231 9.67 -29.76 18.48
CA GLU A 231 10.73 -30.42 17.71
C GLU A 231 11.82 -29.41 17.29
N VAL A 232 11.44 -28.19 16.92
CA VAL A 232 12.39 -27.08 16.70
C VAL A 232 13.14 -26.71 17.98
N GLU A 233 12.45 -26.57 19.11
CA GLU A 233 13.08 -26.34 20.43
C GLU A 233 14.09 -27.44 20.77
N ARG A 234 13.70 -28.71 20.62
CA ARG A 234 14.61 -29.86 20.85
C ARG A 234 15.79 -29.89 19.88
N THR A 235 15.62 -29.41 18.65
CA THR A 235 16.67 -29.32 17.64
C THR A 235 17.63 -28.14 17.89
N LEU A 236 17.15 -27.07 18.53
CA LEU A 236 17.95 -25.94 18.97
C LEU A 236 18.76 -26.30 20.23
N ASP A 237 18.14 -27.01 21.19
CA ASP A 237 18.82 -27.51 22.40
C ASP A 237 19.94 -28.52 22.07
N SER A 238 19.73 -29.42 21.11
CA SER A 238 20.74 -30.42 20.70
C SER A 238 21.90 -29.82 19.90
N ARG A 239 21.70 -28.69 19.22
CA ARG A 239 22.78 -27.96 18.52
C ARG A 239 23.60 -27.05 19.43
N PHE A 240 23.11 -26.68 20.61
CA PHE A 240 23.89 -25.89 21.58
C PHE A 240 24.94 -26.72 22.33
N PHE A 241 24.84 -28.06 22.34
CA PHE A 241 25.78 -28.94 23.05
C PHE A 241 26.73 -29.77 22.17
N SER A 242 26.70 -29.61 20.84
CA SER A 242 27.67 -30.31 19.98
C SER A 242 28.19 -29.47 18.82
N SER A 243 29.51 -29.25 18.86
CA SER A 243 30.42 -28.85 17.78
C SER A 243 30.59 -27.36 17.43
N SER A 244 31.77 -26.90 17.86
CA SER A 244 32.69 -25.94 17.25
C SER A 244 32.76 -25.91 15.71
N SER A 245 32.94 -24.69 15.18
CA SER A 245 33.67 -24.30 13.95
C SER A 245 33.29 -24.96 12.61
N GLY A 246 32.61 -24.20 11.74
CA GLY A 246 32.49 -24.46 10.29
C GLY A 246 31.62 -23.43 9.56
N PRO A 247 31.90 -23.07 8.29
CA PRO A 247 31.34 -21.88 7.63
C PRO A 247 29.89 -22.07 7.17
N CYS A 248 29.11 -21.01 7.33
CA CYS A 248 27.68 -20.93 6.99
C CYS A 248 27.50 -21.08 5.47
N ARG A 249 26.94 -22.22 5.02
CA ARG A 249 26.51 -22.43 3.63
C ARG A 249 25.09 -21.93 3.45
N SER A 250 24.90 -21.10 2.43
CA SER A 250 23.63 -20.60 1.92
C SER A 250 22.64 -21.74 1.62
N LEU A 251 21.50 -21.74 2.30
CA LEU A 251 20.33 -22.54 1.94
C LEU A 251 19.29 -21.61 1.32
N GLY A 252 19.22 -21.66 -0.01
CA GLY A 252 18.15 -21.07 -0.78
C GLY A 252 16.86 -21.87 -0.58
N THR A 253 15.78 -21.14 -0.28
CA THR A 253 14.41 -21.60 -0.49
C THR A 253 13.64 -20.52 -1.26
N PRO A 254 12.81 -20.91 -2.23
CA PRO A 254 12.15 -19.97 -3.11
C PRO A 254 10.93 -19.38 -2.39
N ILE A 255 11.02 -18.14 -1.93
CA ILE A 255 9.81 -17.38 -1.59
C ILE A 255 9.21 -16.95 -2.92
N ALA A 256 8.01 -17.49 -3.20
CA ALA A 256 7.21 -17.11 -4.35
C ALA A 256 6.98 -15.59 -4.32
N CYS A 257 7.72 -14.90 -5.18
CA CYS A 257 7.54 -13.49 -5.47
C CYS A 257 6.21 -13.34 -6.20
N VAL A 258 5.19 -12.80 -5.52
CA VAL A 258 4.01 -12.27 -6.21
C VAL A 258 4.46 -10.99 -6.91
N LYS A 259 4.99 -11.17 -8.12
CA LYS A 259 5.12 -10.12 -9.13
C LYS A 259 3.70 -9.65 -9.47
N CYS A 260 3.32 -8.48 -8.97
CA CYS A 260 2.43 -7.52 -9.63
C CYS A 260 2.17 -6.36 -8.66
N VAL A 261 3.11 -5.42 -8.62
CA VAL A 261 2.78 -4.02 -8.32
C VAL A 261 3.48 -3.24 -9.42
N GLU A 262 2.86 -3.24 -10.61
CA GLU A 262 3.20 -2.25 -11.63
C GLU A 262 2.79 -0.88 -11.09
N GLU A 263 3.66 0.11 -11.27
CA GLU A 263 3.50 1.49 -10.83
C GLU A 263 2.16 2.05 -11.32
N ILE A 264 1.14 2.08 -10.44
CA ILE A 264 -0.06 2.88 -10.68
C ILE A 264 0.28 4.29 -10.21
N ALA A 265 0.64 5.15 -11.15
CA ALA A 265 0.78 6.58 -10.91
C ALA A 265 -0.61 7.20 -10.75
N VAL A 266 -1.18 7.17 -9.54
CA VAL A 266 -2.51 7.75 -9.26
C VAL A 266 -2.44 9.28 -9.28
N TYR A 267 -2.98 9.92 -10.32
CA TYR A 267 -3.13 11.39 -10.35
C TYR A 267 -4.40 11.83 -9.62
N PHE A 268 -4.42 13.07 -9.13
CA PHE A 268 -5.57 13.67 -8.46
C PHE A 268 -6.08 14.87 -9.25
N LEU A 269 -7.24 14.75 -9.89
CA LEU A 269 -7.96 15.90 -10.44
C LEU A 269 -9.19 16.19 -9.55
N MET A 270 -9.36 17.44 -9.14
CA MET A 270 -10.59 17.88 -8.46
C MET A 270 -11.55 18.50 -9.46
N ARG A 271 -12.79 18.02 -9.49
CA ARG A 271 -13.84 18.66 -10.27
C ARG A 271 -14.35 19.88 -9.52
N THR A 272 -13.84 21.07 -9.84
CA THR A 272 -14.48 22.33 -9.43
C THR A 272 -15.62 22.62 -10.39
N ALA A 273 -16.85 22.73 -9.87
CA ALA A 273 -17.86 23.47 -10.61
C ALA A 273 -17.45 24.94 -10.54
N LEU A 274 -16.98 25.50 -11.66
CA LEU A 274 -17.00 26.95 -11.84
C LEU A 274 -18.46 27.38 -11.64
N LEU A 275 -18.77 27.90 -10.45
CA LEU A 275 -19.95 28.71 -10.23
C LEU A 275 -19.72 30.04 -10.97
N SER A 276 -19.84 30.00 -12.29
CA SER A 276 -20.21 31.19 -13.04
C SER A 276 -21.68 31.48 -12.73
N GLN A 277 -21.92 32.25 -11.69
CA GLN A 277 -23.08 33.14 -11.63
C GLN A 277 -22.48 34.54 -11.81
N GLY A 278 -22.76 35.29 -12.88
CA GLY A 278 -24.04 35.37 -13.56
C GLY A 278 -25.03 36.22 -12.74
N SER A 279 -24.58 37.37 -12.23
CA SER A 279 -25.38 38.55 -11.85
C SER A 279 -24.44 39.71 -11.53
#